data_AF-A0A2H6GQD8-F1
#
_entry.id   AF-A0A2H6GQD8-F1
#
_cell.length_a   1.000
_cell.length_b   1.000
_cell.length_c   1.000
_cell.angle_alpha   90.00
_cell.angle_beta   90.00
_cell.angle_gamma   90.00
#
_symmetry.space_group_name_H-M   'P 1'
#
loop_
_entity.id
_entity.type
_entity.pdbx_description
1 polymer ?
#
loop_
_entity_poly.entity_id
_entity_poly.type
_entity_poly.pdbx_seq_one_letter_code
_entity_poly.pdbx_strand_id
1 'polypeptide(L)'
;MRLNSPKTLHFLLIYVSPSDIYTEQLLICPAISLGFLIEEMNVTISRLPIYDMEKRHPGLTVGTATSYLEAATVSLNAEHEPPQDFLLNHDEKEHTTEVMWNPPSNGCLRGWANRDDATRDGAYACAIAAAELSSGLFAMRRAETLTGADYYVAPKDTNPDDLESCIRLEVSGTRCDEREVRRRLSNKIQQVKSGRSSLPAIAVIVGFKTKQIMMRTVDNDLD
;
A
#
# COMPACT_ATOMS: atom_id res chain seq x y z
N MET A 1 58.73 -7.06 -2.56
CA MET A 1 57.58 -7.03 -1.65
C MET A 1 56.35 -6.75 -2.49
N ARG A 2 55.57 -7.78 -2.85
CA ARG A 2 54.39 -7.69 -3.72
C ARG A 2 53.14 -7.58 -2.83
N LEU A 3 52.35 -6.52 -3.02
CA LEU A 3 51.05 -6.36 -2.37
C LEU A 3 49.98 -7.00 -3.27
N ASN A 4 49.25 -7.97 -2.71
CA ASN A 4 48.13 -8.66 -3.37
C ASN A 4 46.87 -7.78 -3.33
N SER A 5 46.18 -7.66 -4.46
CA SER A 5 44.82 -7.12 -4.58
C SER A 5 43.76 -8.14 -4.11
N PRO A 6 42.62 -7.71 -3.54
CA PRO A 6 41.53 -8.62 -3.19
C PRO A 6 40.77 -9.08 -4.43
N LYS A 7 40.41 -10.38 -4.46
CA LYS A 7 39.64 -11.02 -5.52
C LYS A 7 38.14 -10.76 -5.30
N THR A 8 37.46 -10.32 -6.36
CA THR A 8 35.99 -10.16 -6.44
C THR A 8 35.29 -11.51 -6.28
N LEU A 9 34.31 -11.60 -5.36
CA LEU A 9 33.40 -12.74 -5.24
C LEU A 9 32.19 -12.51 -6.16
N HIS A 10 32.06 -13.31 -7.22
CA HIS A 10 30.83 -13.36 -8.01
C HIS A 10 29.85 -14.32 -7.33
N PHE A 11 28.70 -13.82 -6.87
CA PHE A 11 27.59 -14.66 -6.43
C PHE A 11 26.79 -15.10 -7.65
N LEU A 12 26.79 -16.40 -7.93
CA LEU A 12 25.88 -17.02 -8.88
C LEU A 12 24.62 -17.44 -8.12
N LEU A 13 23.51 -16.74 -8.32
CA LEU A 13 22.20 -17.19 -7.84
C LEU A 13 21.72 -18.33 -8.75
N ILE A 14 21.63 -19.54 -8.20
CA ILE A 14 20.95 -20.67 -8.86
C ILE A 14 19.49 -20.61 -8.42
N TYR A 15 18.60 -20.30 -9.37
CA TYR A 15 17.16 -20.38 -9.18
C TYR A 15 16.72 -21.84 -9.37
N VAL A 16 16.13 -22.46 -8.35
CA VAL A 16 15.53 -23.79 -8.44
C VAL A 16 14.02 -23.63 -8.53
N SER A 17 13.45 -24.12 -9.64
CA SER A 17 12.00 -24.08 -9.91
C SER A 17 11.23 -25.01 -8.94
N PRO A 18 10.01 -24.66 -8.48
CA PRO A 18 9.30 -25.42 -7.44
C PRO A 18 8.69 -26.77 -7.88
N SER A 19 9.02 -27.29 -9.07
CA SER A 19 8.24 -28.36 -9.70
C SER A 19 8.78 -29.78 -9.55
N ASP A 20 9.91 -30.00 -8.87
CA ASP A 20 10.53 -31.33 -8.79
C ASP A 20 10.60 -31.86 -7.35
N ILE A 21 9.51 -32.49 -6.90
CA ILE A 21 9.53 -33.40 -5.74
C ILE A 21 9.10 -34.78 -6.23
N TYR A 22 10.07 -35.61 -6.63
CA TYR A 22 9.92 -37.06 -6.63
C TYR A 22 11.24 -37.76 -6.26
N THR A 23 11.18 -38.43 -5.11
CA THR A 23 11.77 -39.73 -4.74
C THR A 23 13.30 -39.90 -4.61
N GLU A 24 13.68 -40.25 -3.38
CA GLU A 24 14.88 -40.94 -2.85
C GLU A 24 16.07 -41.26 -3.79
N GLN A 25 17.25 -40.75 -3.43
CA GLN A 25 18.40 -41.60 -3.07
C GLN A 25 19.47 -40.81 -2.29
N LEU A 26 19.62 -41.20 -1.02
CA LEU A 26 20.61 -40.72 -0.07
C LEU A 26 22.00 -41.25 -0.48
N LEU A 27 22.87 -40.38 -1.02
CA LEU A 27 24.30 -40.66 -1.18
C LEU A 27 25.09 -39.78 -0.21
N ILE A 28 25.49 -40.42 0.89
CA ILE A 28 26.31 -39.86 1.97
C ILE A 28 27.72 -39.59 1.42
N CYS A 29 28.12 -38.32 1.38
CA CYS A 29 29.52 -37.92 1.38
C CYS A 29 29.82 -37.20 2.71
N PRO A 30 30.88 -37.58 3.45
CA PRO A 30 31.12 -37.05 4.78
C PRO A 30 31.89 -35.72 4.75
N ALA A 31 31.51 -34.86 5.69
CA ALA A 31 32.32 -33.80 6.29
C ALA A 31 32.72 -32.60 5.40
N ILE A 32 31.80 -31.64 5.28
CA ILE A 32 32.13 -30.25 5.61
C ILE A 32 31.03 -29.74 6.54
N SER A 33 31.39 -29.58 7.82
CA SER A 33 30.62 -28.80 8.77
C SER A 33 30.62 -27.35 8.30
N LEU A 34 29.56 -26.94 7.62
CA LEU A 34 29.20 -25.55 7.50
C LEU A 34 27.72 -25.50 7.86
N GLY A 35 27.43 -25.12 9.11
CA GLY A 35 26.09 -24.86 9.58
C GLY A 35 25.50 -23.71 8.78
N PHE A 36 24.92 -24.02 7.62
CA PHE A 36 24.07 -23.12 6.88
C PHE A 36 22.68 -23.31 7.46
N LEU A 37 22.39 -22.55 8.51
CA LEU A 37 21.02 -22.21 8.87
C LEU A 37 20.42 -21.54 7.63
N ILE A 38 19.72 -22.32 6.80
CA ILE A 38 18.62 -21.77 6.03
C ILE A 38 17.57 -21.46 7.09
N GLU A 39 17.67 -20.26 7.69
CA GLU A 39 16.48 -19.67 8.27
C GLU A 39 15.51 -19.54 7.10
N GLU A 40 14.52 -20.44 7.04
CA GLU A 40 13.31 -20.19 6.30
C GLU A 40 12.77 -18.86 6.82
N MET A 41 13.11 -17.77 6.13
CA MET A 41 12.49 -16.49 6.35
C MET A 41 11.02 -16.71 6.03
N ASN A 42 10.22 -16.98 7.07
CA ASN A 42 8.78 -16.89 7.01
C ASN A 42 8.48 -15.44 6.63
N VAL A 43 8.39 -15.16 5.33
CA VAL A 43 7.94 -13.89 4.81
C VAL A 43 6.46 -13.84 5.11
N THR A 44 6.13 -13.28 6.28
CA THR A 44 4.75 -12.95 6.62
C THR A 44 4.32 -11.88 5.63
N ILE A 45 3.54 -12.27 4.60
CA ILE A 45 2.91 -11.30 3.70
C ILE A 45 1.94 -10.48 4.53
N SER A 46 2.21 -9.18 4.66
CA SER A 46 1.31 -8.26 5.33
C SER A 46 0.02 -8.12 4.52
N ARG A 47 -1.13 -8.12 5.20
CA ARG A 47 -2.44 -7.95 4.55
C ARG A 47 -2.91 -6.51 4.68
N LEU A 48 -3.41 -5.93 3.58
CA LEU A 48 -3.99 -4.59 3.57
C LEU A 48 -5.32 -4.57 4.34
N PRO A 49 -5.43 -3.81 5.47
CA PRO A 49 -6.57 -3.88 6.38
C PRO A 49 -7.77 -3.02 5.91
N ILE A 50 -8.40 -3.37 4.80
CA ILE A 50 -9.54 -2.62 4.23
C ILE A 50 -10.90 -2.89 4.93
N TYR A 51 -10.95 -3.81 5.90
CA TYR A 51 -12.16 -4.15 6.67
C TYR A 51 -12.17 -3.49 8.04
N ASP A 52 -13.39 -3.32 8.60
CA ASP A 52 -13.64 -2.83 9.95
C ASP A 52 -12.89 -1.52 10.27
N MET A 53 -12.75 -0.65 9.26
CA MET A 53 -11.92 0.54 9.35
C MET A 53 -12.45 1.51 10.41
N GLU A 54 -13.76 1.58 10.63
CA GLU A 54 -14.39 2.40 11.66
C GLU A 54 -13.98 2.02 13.09
N LYS A 55 -13.52 0.78 13.33
CA LYS A 55 -13.04 0.35 14.65
C LYS A 55 -11.65 0.90 14.98
N ARG A 56 -10.92 1.37 13.98
CA ARG A 56 -9.50 1.75 14.07
C ARG A 56 -9.27 3.21 13.69
N HIS A 57 -10.11 3.77 12.83
CA HIS A 57 -9.97 5.12 12.29
C HIS A 57 -11.06 6.05 12.84
N PRO A 58 -10.75 6.94 13.80
CA PRO A 58 -11.72 7.85 14.41
C PRO A 58 -12.47 8.74 13.40
N GLY A 59 -11.84 9.05 12.26
CA GLY A 59 -12.43 9.87 11.20
C GLY A 59 -13.42 9.13 10.29
N LEU A 60 -13.69 7.84 10.55
CA LEU A 60 -14.61 7.03 9.75
C LEU A 60 -15.80 6.56 10.59
N THR A 61 -17.00 6.90 10.14
CA THR A 61 -18.23 6.27 10.65
C THR A 61 -18.39 4.87 10.03
N VAL A 62 -19.23 4.02 10.64
CA VAL A 62 -19.64 2.73 10.05
C VAL A 62 -20.11 2.91 8.61
N GLY A 63 -20.95 3.91 8.35
CA GLY A 63 -21.50 4.18 7.02
C GLY A 63 -20.42 4.58 6.01
N THR A 64 -19.50 5.46 6.41
CA THR A 64 -18.38 5.89 5.55
C THR A 64 -17.44 4.73 5.23
N ALA A 65 -17.02 3.97 6.25
CA ALA A 65 -16.13 2.82 6.08
C ALA A 65 -16.76 1.74 5.21
N THR A 66 -18.04 1.43 5.43
CA THR A 66 -18.79 0.45 4.61
C THR A 66 -18.89 0.91 3.16
N SER A 67 -19.22 2.18 2.93
CA SER A 67 -19.31 2.79 1.59
C SER A 67 -17.98 2.68 0.83
N TYR A 68 -16.86 3.02 1.48
CA TYR A 68 -15.53 2.90 0.85
C TYR A 68 -15.13 1.45 0.58
N LEU A 69 -15.44 0.53 1.50
CA LEU A 69 -15.19 -0.89 1.29
C LEU A 69 -15.98 -1.42 0.09
N GLU A 70 -17.27 -1.11 -0.01
CA GLU A 70 -18.09 -1.49 -1.17
C GLU A 70 -17.48 -0.95 -2.48
N ALA A 71 -17.18 0.35 -2.53
CA ALA A 71 -16.55 0.98 -3.68
C ALA A 71 -15.20 0.32 -4.06
N ALA A 72 -14.39 -0.03 -3.06
CA ALA A 72 -13.12 -0.72 -3.24
C ALA A 72 -13.33 -2.12 -3.80
N THR A 73 -14.26 -2.91 -3.24
CA THR A 73 -14.56 -4.26 -3.75
C THR A 73 -15.06 -4.24 -5.19
N VAL A 74 -15.89 -3.26 -5.57
CA VAL A 74 -16.33 -3.07 -6.97
C VAL A 74 -15.18 -2.70 -7.88
N SER A 75 -14.25 -1.86 -7.41
CA SER A 75 -13.08 -1.46 -8.20
C SER A 75 -12.04 -2.57 -8.35
N LEU A 76 -11.81 -3.36 -7.31
CA LEU A 76 -10.94 -4.52 -7.32
C LEU A 76 -11.53 -5.64 -8.20
N ASN A 77 -12.80 -5.98 -8.01
CA ASN A 77 -13.47 -7.08 -8.71
C ASN A 77 -13.73 -6.78 -10.20
N ALA A 78 -13.69 -5.50 -10.61
CA ALA A 78 -13.79 -5.15 -12.02
C ALA A 78 -12.50 -5.48 -12.80
N GLU A 79 -11.36 -5.58 -12.12
CA GLU A 79 -10.06 -5.77 -12.76
C GLU A 79 -9.44 -7.13 -12.41
N HIS A 80 -9.80 -7.74 -11.27
CA HIS A 80 -9.18 -8.97 -10.73
C HIS A 80 -10.15 -9.88 -9.97
N GLU A 81 -9.67 -11.09 -9.63
CA GLU A 81 -10.32 -12.02 -8.70
C GLU A 81 -9.56 -12.06 -7.35
N PRO A 82 -10.23 -12.09 -6.19
CA PRO A 82 -9.57 -12.13 -4.89
C PRO A 82 -8.95 -13.51 -4.57
N PRO A 83 -7.90 -13.57 -3.72
CA PRO A 83 -7.07 -12.44 -3.26
C PRO A 83 -6.04 -12.02 -4.32
N GLN A 84 -5.45 -10.83 -4.16
CA GLN A 84 -4.36 -10.37 -5.04
C GLN A 84 -3.23 -9.72 -4.26
N ASP A 85 -2.01 -10.00 -4.70
CA ASP A 85 -0.81 -9.28 -4.26
C ASP A 85 -0.72 -7.91 -4.95
N PHE A 86 -0.52 -6.88 -4.14
CA PHE A 86 -0.30 -5.50 -4.56
C PHE A 86 1.12 -5.07 -4.19
N LEU A 87 1.74 -4.29 -5.07
CA LEU A 87 2.98 -3.59 -4.76
C LEU A 87 2.66 -2.31 -3.99
N LEU A 88 3.07 -2.25 -2.73
CA LEU A 88 3.00 -1.05 -1.90
C LEU A 88 4.38 -0.37 -1.91
N ASN A 89 4.46 0.79 -2.55
CA ASN A 89 5.65 1.63 -2.59
C ASN A 89 5.41 2.85 -1.70
N HIS A 90 6.21 3.02 -0.65
CA HIS A 90 6.20 4.20 0.19
C HIS A 90 7.61 4.80 0.25
N ASP A 91 7.79 5.99 -0.31
CA ASP A 91 9.07 6.70 -0.39
C ASP A 91 10.20 5.80 -0.94
N GLU A 92 9.94 5.15 -2.08
CA GLU A 92 10.85 4.25 -2.80
C GLU A 92 11.15 2.93 -2.08
N LYS A 93 10.53 2.67 -0.93
CA LYS A 93 10.55 1.37 -0.27
C LYS A 93 9.38 0.54 -0.76
N GLU A 94 9.70 -0.57 -1.41
CA GLU A 94 8.73 -1.49 -1.99
C GLU A 94 8.56 -2.73 -1.13
N HIS A 95 7.31 -3.14 -0.93
CA HIS A 95 6.98 -4.46 -0.42
C HIS A 95 5.64 -4.93 -1.00
N THR A 96 5.46 -6.24 -1.04
CA THR A 96 4.22 -6.87 -1.46
C THR A 96 3.27 -6.99 -0.29
N THR A 97 2.00 -6.60 -0.51
CA THR A 97 0.91 -6.80 0.45
C THR A 97 -0.26 -7.53 -0.20
N GLU A 98 -0.86 -8.48 0.53
CA GLU A 98 -2.08 -9.16 0.07
C GLU A 98 -3.29 -8.24 0.27
N VAL A 99 -4.06 -8.03 -0.79
CA VAL A 99 -5.39 -7.42 -0.73
C VAL A 99 -6.42 -8.54 -0.88
N MET A 100 -7.18 -8.76 0.19
CA MET A 100 -8.27 -9.73 0.21
C MET A 100 -9.61 -9.00 0.25
N TRP A 101 -10.56 -9.42 -0.59
CA TRP A 101 -11.93 -8.90 -0.57
C TRP A 101 -12.94 -9.99 -0.90
N ASN A 102 -14.19 -9.76 -0.47
CA ASN A 102 -15.34 -10.56 -0.91
C ASN A 102 -15.86 -10.00 -2.24
N PRO A 103 -16.18 -10.84 -3.24
CA PRO A 103 -16.81 -10.38 -4.46
C PRO A 103 -18.09 -9.58 -4.17
N PRO A 104 -18.32 -8.43 -4.86
CA PRO A 104 -19.46 -7.57 -4.58
C PRO A 104 -20.77 -8.27 -4.97
N SER A 105 -21.82 -8.03 -4.19
CA SER A 105 -23.17 -8.48 -4.55
C SER A 105 -23.69 -7.72 -5.78
N ASN A 106 -24.71 -8.28 -6.44
CA ASN A 106 -25.40 -7.58 -7.53
C ASN A 106 -26.01 -6.22 -7.10
N GLY A 107 -26.40 -6.08 -5.83
CA GLY A 107 -26.87 -4.82 -5.27
C GLY A 107 -25.74 -3.79 -5.21
N CYS A 108 -24.58 -4.20 -4.70
CA CYS A 108 -23.38 -3.37 -4.62
C CYS A 108 -22.92 -2.91 -6.02
N LEU A 109 -22.89 -3.82 -7.00
CA LEU A 109 -22.57 -3.49 -8.40
C LEU A 109 -23.51 -2.44 -9.01
N ARG A 110 -24.81 -2.52 -8.71
CA ARG A 110 -25.78 -1.50 -9.16
C ARG A 110 -25.61 -0.17 -8.43
N GLY A 111 -25.37 -0.21 -7.12
CA GLY A 111 -25.16 0.99 -6.29
C GLY A 111 -23.91 1.78 -6.70
N TRP A 112 -22.85 1.06 -7.11
CA TRP A 112 -21.58 1.62 -7.54
C TRP A 112 -21.37 1.55 -9.06
N ALA A 113 -22.46 1.64 -9.83
CA ALA A 113 -22.40 1.58 -11.30
C ALA A 113 -21.63 2.76 -11.91
N ASN A 114 -21.55 3.91 -11.21
CA ASN A 114 -20.67 4.99 -11.61
C ASN A 114 -19.21 4.63 -11.30
N ARG A 115 -18.45 4.33 -12.36
CA ARG A 115 -17.04 3.92 -12.26
C ARG A 115 -16.17 4.97 -11.59
N ASP A 116 -16.43 6.25 -11.82
CA ASP A 116 -15.59 7.34 -11.29
C ASP A 116 -15.79 7.47 -9.78
N ASP A 117 -17.04 7.39 -9.30
CA ASP A 117 -17.34 7.36 -7.87
C ASP A 117 -16.78 6.10 -7.21
N ALA A 118 -16.99 4.93 -7.80
CA ALA A 118 -16.45 3.66 -7.28
C ALA A 118 -14.92 3.69 -7.18
N THR A 119 -14.25 4.27 -8.18
CA THR A 119 -12.78 4.35 -8.21
C THR A 119 -12.25 5.38 -7.22
N ARG A 120 -12.89 6.56 -7.12
CA ARG A 120 -12.50 7.59 -6.16
C ARG A 120 -12.70 7.10 -4.73
N ASP A 121 -13.88 6.58 -4.43
CA ASP A 121 -14.25 6.26 -3.06
C ASP A 121 -13.62 4.94 -2.60
N GLY A 122 -13.44 3.99 -3.52
CA GLY A 122 -12.68 2.77 -3.26
C GLY A 122 -11.20 3.04 -2.98
N ALA A 123 -10.64 4.08 -3.61
CA ALA A 123 -9.25 4.46 -3.34
C ALA A 123 -9.05 4.95 -1.91
N TYR A 124 -10.05 5.55 -1.27
CA TYR A 124 -9.94 5.93 0.15
C TYR A 124 -9.74 4.71 1.05
N ALA A 125 -10.48 3.60 0.84
CA ALA A 125 -10.30 2.38 1.64
C ALA A 125 -8.85 1.87 1.53
N CYS A 126 -8.36 1.70 0.30
CA CYS A 126 -7.01 1.19 0.08
C CYS A 126 -5.92 2.16 0.58
N ALA A 127 -6.08 3.47 0.36
CA ALA A 127 -5.09 4.47 0.75
C ALA A 127 -4.98 4.64 2.27
N ILE A 128 -6.12 4.69 2.98
CA ILE A 128 -6.14 4.79 4.45
C ILE A 128 -5.56 3.50 5.06
N ALA A 129 -5.93 2.33 4.53
CA ALA A 129 -5.39 1.05 4.97
C ALA A 129 -3.87 0.94 4.70
N ALA A 130 -3.39 1.52 3.59
CA ALA A 130 -1.96 1.56 3.28
C ALA A 130 -1.20 2.48 4.24
N ALA A 131 -1.75 3.66 4.55
CA ALA A 131 -1.17 4.58 5.54
C ALA A 131 -1.07 3.97 6.95
N GLU A 132 -2.07 3.19 7.34
CA GLU A 132 -2.00 2.40 8.57
C GLU A 132 -0.90 1.35 8.50
N LEU A 133 -0.88 0.55 7.43
CA LEU A 133 0.03 -0.59 7.34
C LEU A 133 1.50 -0.16 7.23
N SER A 134 1.81 0.85 6.41
CA SER A 134 3.19 1.27 6.15
C SER A 134 3.73 2.25 7.18
N SER A 135 2.86 3.08 7.76
CA SER A 135 3.27 4.24 8.57
C SER A 135 2.67 4.27 9.97
N GLY A 136 1.77 3.35 10.31
CA GLY A 136 1.04 3.38 11.59
C GLY A 136 0.15 4.61 11.74
N LEU A 137 -0.34 5.16 10.63
CA LEU A 137 -1.16 6.38 10.59
C LEU A 137 -2.64 6.06 10.41
N PHE A 138 -3.49 6.72 11.19
CA PHE A 138 -4.92 6.49 11.22
C PHE A 138 -5.67 7.75 10.81
N ALA A 139 -6.71 7.62 9.96
CA ALA A 139 -7.60 8.72 9.62
C ALA A 139 -8.32 9.25 10.87
N MET A 140 -8.02 10.50 11.22
CA MET A 140 -8.57 11.20 12.39
C MET A 140 -9.80 12.01 12.03
N ARG A 141 -9.78 12.67 10.87
CA ARG A 141 -10.86 13.53 10.41
C ARG A 141 -10.83 13.71 8.90
N ARG A 142 -11.99 13.89 8.27
CA ARG A 142 -12.08 14.40 6.89
C ARG A 142 -11.54 15.83 6.86
N ALA A 143 -10.76 16.14 5.83
CA ALA A 143 -10.28 17.50 5.64
C ALA A 143 -11.40 18.39 5.07
N GLU A 144 -11.37 19.67 5.40
CA GLU A 144 -12.25 20.67 4.83
C GLU A 144 -11.87 20.96 3.37
N THR A 145 -12.80 21.56 2.61
CA THR A 145 -12.51 21.97 1.23
C THR A 145 -11.33 22.94 1.17
N LEU A 146 -10.56 22.90 0.08
CA LEU A 146 -9.45 23.81 -0.23
C LEU A 146 -8.17 23.64 0.61
N THR A 147 -8.07 22.56 1.40
CA THR A 147 -6.86 22.19 2.17
C THR A 147 -5.81 21.44 1.33
N GLY A 148 -6.22 20.95 0.15
CA GLY A 148 -5.40 20.06 -0.68
C GLY A 148 -5.15 18.70 0.00
N ALA A 149 -6.10 18.27 0.82
CA ALA A 149 -6.15 16.99 1.50
C ALA A 149 -7.58 16.44 1.49
N ASP A 150 -7.71 15.11 1.57
CA ASP A 150 -8.98 14.44 1.77
C ASP A 150 -9.20 14.08 3.25
N TYR A 151 -8.11 13.82 3.97
CA TYR A 151 -8.10 13.42 5.37
C TYR A 151 -6.92 14.04 6.13
N TYR A 152 -7.09 14.17 7.43
CA TYR A 152 -6.00 14.29 8.38
C TYR A 152 -5.72 12.91 9.00
N VAL A 153 -4.46 12.50 9.03
CA VAL A 153 -4.00 11.24 9.62
C VAL A 153 -2.97 11.49 10.70
N ALA A 154 -2.95 10.67 11.73
CA ALA A 154 -1.99 10.77 12.83
C ALA A 154 -1.64 9.39 13.39
N PRO A 155 -0.55 9.25 14.18
CA PRO A 155 -0.28 8.02 14.91
C PRO A 155 -1.45 7.60 15.80
N LYS A 156 -1.49 6.31 16.11
CA LYS A 156 -2.47 5.76 17.05
C LYS A 156 -2.48 6.54 18.37
N ASP A 157 -3.66 6.66 18.97
CA ASP A 157 -3.89 7.30 20.28
C ASP A 157 -3.67 8.84 20.29
N THR A 158 -3.45 9.46 19.13
CA THR A 158 -3.51 10.93 18.99
C THR A 158 -4.94 11.41 19.27
N ASN A 159 -5.09 12.54 19.96
CA ASN A 159 -6.40 13.15 20.18
C ASN A 159 -7.02 13.58 18.82
N PRO A 160 -8.19 13.07 18.41
CA PRO A 160 -8.82 13.42 17.13
C PRO A 160 -9.17 14.90 16.96
N ASP A 161 -9.30 15.63 18.08
CA ASP A 161 -9.59 17.07 18.07
C ASP A 161 -8.31 17.94 17.96
N ASP A 162 -7.12 17.34 18.16
CA ASP A 162 -5.83 18.00 17.99
C ASP A 162 -5.27 17.71 16.58
N LEU A 163 -5.34 18.71 15.72
CA LEU A 163 -4.85 18.60 14.35
C LEU A 163 -3.47 19.19 14.13
N GLU A 164 -2.87 19.82 15.14
CA GLU A 164 -1.59 20.52 14.95
C GLU A 164 -0.46 19.54 14.63
N SER A 165 -0.58 18.30 15.10
CA SER A 165 0.36 17.20 14.83
C SER A 165 -0.09 16.27 13.69
N CYS A 166 -1.21 16.56 13.04
CA CYS A 166 -1.73 15.72 11.96
C CYS A 166 -0.94 15.90 10.65
N ILE A 167 -0.90 14.83 9.87
CA ILE A 167 -0.38 14.80 8.52
C ILE A 167 -1.57 14.84 7.55
N ARG A 168 -1.48 15.63 6.50
CA ARG A 168 -2.50 15.66 5.42
C ARG A 168 -2.39 14.39 4.58
N LEU A 169 -3.51 13.77 4.25
CA LEU A 169 -3.58 12.64 3.33
C LEU A 169 -4.42 13.05 2.11
N GLU A 170 -3.80 13.03 0.94
CA GLU A 170 -4.42 13.33 -0.34
C GLU A 170 -4.45 12.07 -1.21
N VAL A 171 -5.64 11.68 -1.69
CA VAL A 171 -5.88 10.37 -2.31
C VAL A 171 -6.28 10.51 -3.77
N SER A 172 -5.88 9.54 -4.60
CA SER A 172 -6.46 9.33 -5.93
C SER A 172 -6.54 7.86 -6.28
N GLY A 173 -7.61 7.49 -6.98
CA GLY A 173 -7.74 6.17 -7.62
C GLY A 173 -7.57 6.26 -9.12
N THR A 174 -7.11 5.16 -9.73
CA THR A 174 -7.16 4.96 -11.17
C THR A 174 -7.30 3.48 -11.53
N ARG A 175 -7.92 3.21 -12.68
CA ARG A 175 -7.97 1.88 -13.30
C ARG A 175 -7.21 1.84 -14.64
N CYS A 176 -6.32 2.80 -14.84
CA CYS A 176 -5.46 2.90 -16.01
C CYS A 176 -4.12 2.17 -15.77
N ASP A 177 -3.15 2.42 -16.65
CA ASP A 177 -1.82 1.83 -16.57
C ASP A 177 -0.90 2.53 -15.55
N GLU A 178 0.31 2.01 -15.39
CA GLU A 178 1.30 2.49 -14.42
C GLU A 178 1.76 3.92 -14.73
N ARG A 179 1.76 4.31 -16.00
CA ARG A 179 2.14 5.66 -16.41
C ARG A 179 1.14 6.67 -15.84
N GLU A 180 -0.14 6.35 -15.88
CA GLU A 180 -1.18 7.16 -15.28
C GLU A 180 -1.06 7.21 -13.75
N VAL A 181 -0.72 6.10 -13.08
CA VAL A 181 -0.46 6.07 -11.62
C VAL A 181 0.65 7.06 -11.26
N ARG A 182 1.80 6.98 -11.94
CA ARG A 182 2.95 7.88 -11.69
C ARG A 182 2.60 9.33 -11.99
N ARG A 183 1.91 9.60 -13.09
CA ARG A 183 1.47 10.97 -13.46
C ARG A 183 0.56 11.55 -12.39
N ARG A 184 -0.39 10.77 -11.87
CA ARG A 184 -1.28 11.20 -10.79
C ARG A 184 -0.52 11.49 -9.50
N LEU A 185 0.48 10.67 -9.16
CA LEU A 185 1.32 10.91 -7.98
C LEU A 185 2.05 12.24 -8.10
N SER A 186 2.71 12.51 -9.22
CA SER A 186 3.39 13.78 -9.47
C SER A 186 2.44 14.97 -9.35
N ASN A 187 1.22 14.86 -9.92
CA ASN A 187 0.22 15.92 -9.81
C ASN A 187 -0.26 16.14 -8.38
N LYS A 188 -0.49 15.07 -7.60
CA LYS A 188 -0.91 15.19 -6.19
C LYS A 188 0.17 15.82 -5.32
N ILE A 189 1.44 15.45 -5.53
CA ILE A 189 2.58 16.10 -4.85
C ILE A 189 2.59 17.61 -5.13
N GLN A 190 2.41 18.02 -6.39
CA GLN A 190 2.33 19.44 -6.75
C GLN A 190 1.12 20.14 -6.10
N GLN A 191 -0.05 19.50 -6.10
CA GLN A 191 -1.26 20.04 -5.45
C GLN A 191 -1.03 20.28 -3.96
N VAL A 192 -0.50 19.29 -3.27
CA VAL A 192 -0.20 19.33 -1.84
C VAL A 192 0.78 20.45 -1.49
N LYS A 193 1.85 20.61 -2.29
CA LYS A 193 2.84 21.71 -2.14
C LYS A 193 2.24 23.09 -2.39
N SER A 194 1.26 23.20 -3.29
CA SER A 194 0.55 24.46 -3.57
C SER A 194 -0.56 24.78 -2.56
N GLY A 195 -0.88 23.85 -1.65
CA GLY A 195 -1.92 24.01 -0.64
C GLY A 195 -1.57 25.07 0.41
N ARG A 196 -2.58 25.65 1.06
CA ARG A 196 -2.41 26.72 2.06
C ARG A 196 -2.10 26.20 3.48
N SER A 197 -1.55 25.00 3.62
CA SER A 197 -1.30 24.37 4.91
C SER A 197 0.19 24.15 5.12
N SER A 198 0.67 24.49 6.31
CA SER A 198 2.04 24.21 6.76
C SER A 198 2.23 22.78 7.26
N LEU A 199 1.17 21.96 7.32
CA LEU A 199 1.26 20.59 7.77
C LEU A 199 1.89 19.68 6.69
N PRO A 200 2.78 18.74 7.10
CA PRO A 200 3.31 17.73 6.19
C PRO A 200 2.17 16.93 5.57
N ALA A 201 2.47 16.26 4.47
CA ALA A 201 1.44 15.58 3.71
C ALA A 201 1.93 14.28 3.08
N ILE A 202 0.99 13.39 2.79
CA ILE A 202 1.22 12.15 2.08
C ILE A 202 0.26 12.13 0.90
N ALA A 203 0.81 11.98 -0.31
CA ALA A 203 0.03 11.71 -1.51
C ALA A 203 -0.04 10.21 -1.75
N VAL A 204 -1.24 9.66 -1.95
CA VAL A 204 -1.45 8.23 -2.20
C VAL A 204 -2.24 8.00 -3.48
N ILE A 205 -1.71 7.15 -4.36
CA ILE A 205 -2.38 6.73 -5.59
C ILE A 205 -2.62 5.22 -5.57
N VAL A 206 -3.87 4.83 -5.79
CA VAL A 206 -4.30 3.44 -5.90
C VAL A 206 -4.53 3.11 -7.37
N GLY A 207 -3.66 2.28 -7.94
CA GLY A 207 -3.80 1.70 -9.28
C GLY A 207 -4.48 0.33 -9.18
N PHE A 208 -5.81 0.29 -9.28
CA PHE A 208 -6.56 -0.96 -9.16
C PHE A 208 -6.17 -1.97 -10.22
N LYS A 209 -6.08 -1.54 -11.48
CA LYS A 209 -5.70 -2.40 -12.61
C LYS A 209 -4.24 -2.89 -12.51
N THR A 210 -3.33 -2.01 -12.09
CA THR A 210 -1.89 -2.30 -12.01
C THR A 210 -1.48 -2.99 -10.72
N LYS A 211 -2.40 -3.13 -9.76
CA LYS A 211 -2.12 -3.69 -8.42
C LYS A 211 -1.01 -2.93 -7.69
N GLN A 212 -1.07 -1.60 -7.74
CA GLN A 212 -0.08 -0.71 -7.14
C GLN A 212 -0.74 0.26 -6.18
N ILE A 213 -0.07 0.50 -5.05
CA ILE A 213 -0.35 1.62 -4.15
C ILE A 213 0.95 2.40 -4.03
N MET A 214 0.96 3.63 -4.56
CA MET A 214 2.13 4.51 -4.48
C MET A 214 1.87 5.60 -3.46
N MET A 215 2.79 5.74 -2.50
CA MET A 215 2.74 6.70 -1.42
C MET A 215 4.00 7.55 -1.43
N ARG A 216 3.85 8.87 -1.33
CA ARG A 216 4.97 9.80 -1.20
C ARG A 216 4.72 10.77 -0.06
N THR A 217 5.66 10.83 0.87
CA THR A 217 5.71 11.89 1.89
C THR A 217 6.19 13.17 1.23
N VAL A 218 5.52 14.26 1.55
CA VAL A 218 5.78 15.60 1.03
C VAL A 218 6.04 16.50 2.22
N ASP A 219 7.31 16.79 2.45
CA ASP A 219 7.74 17.78 3.42
C ASP A 219 7.49 19.19 2.87
N ASN A 220 7.05 20.09 3.75
CA ASN A 220 6.84 21.50 3.41
C ASN A 220 8.12 22.32 3.58
N ASP A 221 9.30 21.72 3.43
CA ASP A 221 10.55 22.47 3.52
C ASP A 221 10.48 23.62 2.51
N LEU A 222 10.44 24.82 3.10
CA LEU A 222 10.46 26.10 2.43
C LEU A 222 11.81 26.21 1.73
N ASP A 223 11.85 25.85 0.44
CA ASP A 223 12.88 26.34 -0.47
C ASP A 223 12.80 27.87 -0.57
#